data_AF-A0A9P0I6I4-F1
#
_entry.id   AF-A0A9P0I6I4-F1
#
_cell.length_a   1.000
_cell.length_b   1.000
_cell.length_c   1.000
_cell.angle_alpha   90.00
_cell.angle_beta   90.00
_cell.angle_gamma   90.00
#
_symmetry.space_group_name_H-M   'P 1'
#
loop_
_entity.id
_entity.type
_entity.pdbx_description
1 polymer ?
#
loop_
_entity_poly.entity_id
_entity_poly.type
_entity_poly.pdbx_seq_one_letter_code
_entity_poly.pdbx_strand_id
1 'polypeptide(L)'
;MKRAFCVLAALRTEQKQSVLGKMLPITNFKEWKFRSTPNYAALPIDENPEYNVPMAVKDAVFSEVPTEPLVGTLHLVCASDDALTDLLDLHPSVAETTEFINFVAGAYLPEGGLTVSHRYGGYQFGHWADQLGDGRAHILGEYVNSKGESWQPQLKGSGETPYSRFGDGRAVLRSSIREMIASEACYYLGIPTTRAAALVVSDDHKVWRDKTYSGRAKQERAAIVMRLANAWYRIGSLEILLKRKEPHTLKLLTDFIIKHHFPEIENAEGDKYVNFYKEVAHRNLDMVATWQGLGFTHGVLNTDNVSLLGVTIDYGPYGFIDHYYHHYVPNTSDDMGRYAFNKQPGIILWNLEKLAEAMEPILTAEQKQEIDRVEATLENYVKTKVLKTYLQKLGLEEVKDGDQKLVDDLLEVMQLKMADFTATFRQLAEVEPQQLSDKTVLETKWSLSKLIGVPAWDKWVESYQDRLKKENVSEEERRRRMVAVNPVYIPRNWILEEAIKDAENNDFEKVRFLVKLFKNPYEVNEEAEKRGYSAQPPSWSYGLKLSCSS
;
A
#
# COMPACT_ATOMS: atom_id res chain seq x y z
N MET A 1 -8.16 -6.58 -20.24
CA MET A 1 -9.53 -7.10 -19.98
C MET A 1 -9.98 -7.12 -18.52
N LYS A 2 -9.14 -7.36 -17.49
CA LYS A 2 -9.55 -7.13 -16.06
C LYS A 2 -9.33 -5.68 -15.55
N ARG A 3 -8.52 -4.84 -16.22
CA ARG A 3 -8.37 -3.39 -15.91
C ARG A 3 -9.59 -2.53 -16.31
N ALA A 4 -10.50 -3.09 -17.09
CA ALA A 4 -11.80 -2.50 -17.31
C ALA A 4 -12.66 -2.55 -16.03
N PHE A 5 -12.44 -3.50 -15.10
CA PHE A 5 -13.32 -3.65 -13.94
C PHE A 5 -13.09 -2.64 -12.81
N CYS A 6 -11.90 -2.05 -12.63
CA CYS A 6 -11.74 -0.98 -11.62
C CYS A 6 -12.28 0.37 -12.11
N VAL A 7 -12.09 0.68 -13.40
CA VAL A 7 -12.65 1.91 -14.01
C VAL A 7 -14.13 1.75 -14.34
N LEU A 8 -14.61 0.56 -14.75
CA LEU A 8 -16.04 0.26 -14.81
C LEU A 8 -16.66 0.02 -13.43
N ALA A 9 -15.92 -0.29 -12.36
CA ALA A 9 -16.50 -0.28 -11.02
C ALA A 9 -16.80 1.15 -10.59
N ALA A 10 -15.92 2.11 -10.90
CA ALA A 10 -16.17 3.54 -10.72
C ALA A 10 -17.30 4.07 -11.63
N LEU A 11 -17.39 3.63 -12.89
CA LEU A 11 -18.46 4.07 -13.81
C LEU A 11 -19.78 3.30 -13.63
N ARG A 12 -19.78 2.04 -13.13
CA ARG A 12 -21.00 1.31 -12.77
C ARG A 12 -21.54 1.73 -11.40
N THR A 13 -20.71 2.26 -10.50
CA THR A 13 -21.21 2.90 -9.27
C THR A 13 -22.00 4.16 -9.60
N GLU A 14 -21.60 4.94 -10.61
CA GLU A 14 -22.41 6.07 -11.10
C GLU A 14 -23.77 5.65 -11.68
N GLN A 15 -23.86 4.53 -12.42
CA GLN A 15 -25.14 4.06 -12.97
C GLN A 15 -26.03 3.32 -11.93
N LYS A 16 -25.46 2.59 -10.96
CA LYS A 16 -26.23 1.95 -9.87
C LYS A 16 -26.63 2.92 -8.74
N GLN A 17 -25.98 4.08 -8.61
CA GLN A 17 -26.40 5.16 -7.70
C GLN A 17 -27.77 5.76 -8.05
N SER A 18 -28.39 5.38 -9.17
CA SER A 18 -29.68 5.95 -9.60
C SER A 18 -30.91 5.32 -8.92
N VAL A 19 -30.77 4.28 -8.09
CA VAL A 19 -31.94 3.59 -7.48
C VAL A 19 -31.88 3.44 -5.95
N LEU A 20 -30.72 3.59 -5.30
CA LEU A 20 -30.67 3.89 -3.87
C LEU A 20 -30.50 5.40 -3.71
N GLY A 21 -31.48 6.09 -3.11
CA GLY A 21 -31.34 7.51 -2.82
C GLY A 21 -30.02 7.78 -2.10
N LYS A 22 -29.21 8.71 -2.61
CA LYS A 22 -27.95 9.11 -1.97
C LYS A 22 -28.25 9.49 -0.52
N MET A 23 -27.90 8.63 0.43
CA MET A 23 -27.88 9.02 1.84
C MET A 23 -26.92 10.20 1.95
N LEU A 24 -27.39 11.28 2.58
CA LEU A 24 -26.53 12.42 2.86
C LEU A 24 -25.43 11.98 3.83
N PRO A 25 -24.17 12.39 3.62
CA PRO A 25 -23.10 12.10 4.55
C PRO A 25 -23.44 12.58 5.97
N ILE A 26 -23.08 11.78 6.96
CA ILE A 26 -23.27 12.06 8.39
C ILE A 26 -22.42 13.28 8.75
N THR A 27 -23.07 14.34 9.25
CA THR A 27 -22.42 15.60 9.64
C THR A 27 -22.22 15.71 11.15
N ASN A 28 -22.94 14.91 11.94
CA ASN A 28 -22.81 14.81 13.38
C ASN A 28 -22.15 13.47 13.75
N PHE A 29 -20.89 13.50 14.17
CA PHE A 29 -20.12 12.29 14.44
C PHE A 29 -20.75 11.38 15.51
N LYS A 30 -21.57 11.91 16.42
CA LYS A 30 -22.26 11.12 17.45
C LYS A 30 -23.32 10.17 16.88
N GLU A 31 -23.77 10.39 15.66
CA GLU A 31 -24.70 9.51 14.94
C GLU A 31 -23.96 8.37 14.22
N TRP A 32 -22.64 8.48 14.06
CA TRP A 32 -21.81 7.45 13.46
C TRP A 32 -21.57 6.32 14.46
N LYS A 33 -21.89 5.09 14.06
CA LYS A 33 -21.85 3.90 14.91
C LYS A 33 -21.27 2.72 14.16
N PHE A 34 -20.56 1.87 14.88
CA PHE A 34 -20.17 0.57 14.38
C PHE A 34 -21.38 -0.37 14.30
N ARG A 35 -21.22 -1.47 13.55
CA ARG A 35 -22.11 -2.61 13.67
C ARG A 35 -22.11 -3.10 15.11
N SER A 36 -23.29 -3.37 15.68
CA SER A 36 -23.44 -3.79 17.08
C SER A 36 -22.64 -5.04 17.46
N THR A 37 -22.38 -5.94 16.51
CA THR A 37 -21.48 -7.08 16.68
C THR A 37 -20.63 -7.22 15.42
N PRO A 38 -19.33 -6.87 15.46
CA PRO A 38 -18.47 -7.01 14.30
C PRO A 38 -18.30 -8.49 13.94
N ASN A 39 -18.13 -8.80 12.65
CA ASN A 39 -17.97 -10.20 12.22
C ASN A 39 -16.84 -10.92 12.98
N TYR A 40 -15.72 -10.24 13.23
CA TYR A 40 -14.56 -10.84 13.89
C TYR A 40 -14.80 -11.24 15.36
N ALA A 41 -15.91 -10.80 15.98
CA ALA A 41 -16.32 -11.29 17.30
C ALA A 41 -16.66 -12.79 17.31
N ALA A 42 -16.86 -13.40 16.13
CA ALA A 42 -17.03 -14.85 16.00
C ALA A 42 -15.70 -15.64 16.07
N LEU A 43 -14.55 -14.96 16.05
CA LEU A 43 -13.23 -15.57 16.16
C LEU A 43 -12.80 -15.62 17.64
N PRO A 44 -11.90 -16.54 18.03
CA PRO A 44 -11.36 -16.59 19.38
C PRO A 44 -10.68 -15.27 19.78
N ILE A 45 -11.19 -14.64 20.84
CA ILE A 45 -10.67 -13.40 21.43
C ILE A 45 -10.20 -13.72 22.86
N ASP A 46 -8.99 -13.29 23.20
CA ASP A 46 -8.51 -13.21 24.57
C ASP A 46 -9.08 -11.95 25.22
N GLU A 47 -10.13 -12.10 26.04
CA GLU A 47 -10.99 -11.00 26.53
C GLU A 47 -10.37 -10.15 27.64
N ASN A 48 -9.32 -10.62 28.33
CA ASN A 48 -8.75 -9.89 29.48
C ASN A 48 -7.22 -10.07 29.58
N PRO A 49 -6.46 -9.69 28.55
CA PRO A 49 -5.01 -9.71 28.67
C PRO A 49 -4.55 -8.63 29.66
N GLU A 50 -3.45 -8.89 30.37
CA GLU A 50 -2.61 -7.80 30.88
C GLU A 50 -2.01 -7.05 29.67
N TYR A 51 -2.78 -6.11 29.11
CA TYR A 51 -2.54 -5.59 27.76
C TYR A 51 -1.21 -4.83 27.62
N ASN A 52 -0.69 -4.27 28.71
CA ASN A 52 0.59 -3.56 28.73
C ASN A 52 1.77 -4.47 29.11
N VAL A 53 1.54 -5.78 29.20
CA VAL A 53 2.59 -6.78 29.43
C VAL A 53 2.76 -7.60 28.15
N PRO A 54 3.96 -7.62 27.55
CA PRO A 54 4.24 -8.49 26.41
C PRO A 54 4.03 -9.95 26.76
N MET A 55 3.15 -10.65 26.03
CA MET A 55 2.77 -12.03 26.32
C MET A 55 2.76 -12.91 25.08
N ALA A 56 3.11 -14.18 25.27
CA ALA A 56 2.94 -15.23 24.27
C ALA A 56 1.50 -15.77 24.30
N VAL A 57 0.56 -14.97 23.80
CA VAL A 57 -0.86 -15.33 23.61
C VAL A 57 -1.00 -16.67 22.85
N LYS A 58 -1.97 -17.49 23.26
CA LYS A 58 -2.28 -18.82 22.67
C LYS A 58 -3.78 -18.97 22.48
N ASP A 59 -4.15 -19.85 21.53
CA ASP A 59 -5.55 -20.26 21.30
C ASP A 59 -6.52 -19.11 20.97
N ALA A 60 -5.98 -17.93 20.61
CA ALA A 60 -6.72 -16.74 20.24
C ALA A 60 -6.25 -16.20 18.88
N VAL A 61 -7.14 -15.54 18.14
CA VAL A 61 -6.81 -14.76 16.94
C VAL A 61 -6.59 -13.29 17.32
N PHE A 62 -7.36 -12.80 18.28
CA PHE A 62 -7.30 -11.42 18.74
C PHE A 62 -7.16 -11.37 20.26
N SER A 63 -6.68 -10.24 20.76
CA SER A 63 -6.84 -9.86 22.16
C SER A 63 -7.69 -8.61 22.26
N GLU A 64 -8.68 -8.61 23.14
CA GLU A 64 -9.44 -7.40 23.48
C GLU A 64 -8.54 -6.47 24.29
N VAL A 65 -8.35 -5.25 23.81
CA VAL A 65 -7.40 -4.30 24.39
C VAL A 65 -7.97 -2.88 24.33
N PRO A 66 -7.81 -2.06 25.40
CA PRO A 66 -8.19 -0.67 25.33
C PRO A 66 -7.19 0.13 24.47
N THR A 67 -7.63 1.24 23.90
CA THR A 67 -6.71 2.25 23.39
C THR A 67 -6.13 3.08 24.53
N GLU A 68 -4.90 3.55 24.35
CA GLU A 68 -4.30 4.57 25.19
C GLU A 68 -4.29 5.92 24.44
N PRO A 69 -5.08 6.90 24.86
CA PRO A 69 -5.22 8.14 24.11
C PRO A 69 -3.92 8.95 24.01
N LEU A 70 -3.80 9.77 22.96
CA LEU A 70 -2.84 10.88 22.98
C LEU A 70 -3.23 11.88 24.08
N VAL A 71 -2.23 12.50 24.71
CA VAL A 71 -2.42 13.47 25.78
C VAL A 71 -1.99 14.87 25.33
N GLY A 72 -2.46 15.90 26.02
CA GLY A 72 -2.08 17.30 25.75
C GLY A 72 -2.82 17.93 24.57
N THR A 73 -2.16 18.90 23.93
CA THR A 73 -2.74 19.66 22.82
C THR A 73 -2.72 18.83 21.53
N LEU A 74 -3.91 18.53 21.02
CA LEU A 74 -4.12 17.71 19.83
C LEU A 74 -4.33 18.60 18.59
N HIS A 75 -3.72 18.20 17.48
CA HIS A 75 -3.92 18.85 16.18
C HIS A 75 -4.30 17.84 15.12
N LEU A 76 -5.31 18.16 14.31
CA LEU A 76 -5.56 17.47 13.06
C LEU A 76 -4.49 17.90 12.03
N VAL A 77 -3.61 16.98 11.67
CA VAL A 77 -2.60 17.22 10.63
C VAL A 77 -3.30 17.30 9.27
N CYS A 78 -4.05 16.27 8.92
CA CYS A 78 -4.85 16.19 7.69
C CYS A 78 -5.90 15.07 7.78
N ALA A 79 -6.85 15.10 6.85
CA ALA A 79 -7.83 14.05 6.61
C ALA A 79 -7.98 13.80 5.10
N SER A 80 -8.43 12.60 4.73
CA SER A 80 -8.82 12.27 3.35
C SER A 80 -10.33 12.38 3.23
N ASP A 81 -10.80 13.43 2.54
CA ASP A 81 -12.23 13.68 2.32
C ASP A 81 -12.93 12.46 1.69
N ASP A 82 -12.26 11.81 0.74
CA ASP A 82 -12.79 10.68 -0.03
C ASP A 82 -12.83 9.43 0.86
N ALA A 83 -11.83 9.20 1.72
CA ALA A 83 -11.88 8.10 2.68
C ALA A 83 -13.02 8.31 3.71
N LEU A 84 -13.21 9.53 4.20
CA LEU A 84 -14.32 9.85 5.10
C LEU A 84 -15.68 9.68 4.43
N THR A 85 -15.84 10.23 3.23
CA THR A 85 -17.13 10.27 2.54
C THR A 85 -17.48 8.91 1.93
N ASP A 86 -16.56 8.28 1.20
CA ASP A 86 -16.87 7.09 0.40
C ASP A 86 -16.86 5.79 1.20
N LEU A 87 -16.10 5.74 2.31
CA LEU A 87 -15.88 4.53 3.10
C LEU A 87 -16.56 4.57 4.46
N LEU A 88 -16.70 5.77 5.05
CA LEU A 88 -17.28 5.95 6.39
C LEU A 88 -18.61 6.73 6.38
N ASP A 89 -19.08 7.17 5.21
CA ASP A 89 -20.25 8.04 5.04
C ASP A 89 -20.20 9.33 5.89
N LEU A 90 -19.01 9.81 6.24
CA LEU A 90 -18.81 11.01 7.04
C LEU A 90 -18.60 12.22 6.13
N HIS A 91 -19.32 13.32 6.40
CA HIS A 91 -19.05 14.58 5.73
C HIS A 91 -17.65 15.09 6.11
N PRO A 92 -16.84 15.64 5.18
CA PRO A 92 -15.47 16.08 5.49
C PRO A 92 -15.35 17.08 6.65
N SER A 93 -16.38 17.90 6.89
CA SER A 93 -16.41 18.84 8.03
C SER A 93 -16.36 18.15 9.39
N VAL A 94 -16.71 16.87 9.48
CA VAL A 94 -16.60 16.08 10.72
C VAL A 94 -15.15 15.99 11.19
N ALA A 95 -14.18 15.99 10.27
CA ALA A 95 -12.77 15.84 10.60
C ALA A 95 -12.26 16.89 11.59
N GLU A 96 -12.80 18.10 11.51
CA GLU A 96 -12.41 19.26 12.33
C GLU A 96 -13.16 19.34 13.66
N THR A 97 -14.09 18.40 13.93
CA THR A 97 -14.83 18.38 15.20
C THR A 97 -13.98 17.81 16.34
N THR A 98 -14.18 18.33 17.55
CA THR A 98 -13.48 17.85 18.74
C THR A 98 -13.76 16.36 19.00
N GLU A 99 -14.98 15.90 18.76
CA GLU A 99 -15.35 14.49 18.92
C GLU A 99 -14.59 13.57 17.97
N PHE A 100 -14.45 13.95 16.69
CA PHE A 100 -13.71 13.14 15.73
C PHE A 100 -12.20 13.15 16.01
N ILE A 101 -11.63 14.31 16.38
CA ILE A 101 -10.22 14.39 16.77
C ILE A 101 -9.94 13.51 18.00
N ASN A 102 -10.82 13.53 19.00
CA ASN A 102 -10.71 12.67 20.19
C ASN A 102 -10.88 11.19 19.85
N PHE A 103 -11.76 10.83 18.91
CA PHE A 103 -11.88 9.47 18.39
C PHE A 103 -10.58 8.98 17.76
N VAL A 104 -10.01 9.75 16.82
CA VAL A 104 -8.74 9.40 16.16
C VAL A 104 -7.58 9.39 17.15
N ALA A 105 -7.61 10.26 18.16
CA ALA A 105 -6.63 10.28 19.24
C ALA A 105 -6.78 9.10 20.22
N GLY A 106 -7.77 8.22 20.05
CA GLY A 106 -8.00 7.03 20.87
C GLY A 106 -8.77 7.28 22.17
N ALA A 107 -9.35 8.47 22.36
CA ALA A 107 -10.03 8.88 23.59
C ALA A 107 -11.54 8.55 23.64
N TYR A 108 -12.13 8.18 22.50
CA TYR A 108 -13.55 7.91 22.38
C TYR A 108 -13.77 6.66 21.52
N LEU A 109 -14.71 5.81 21.92
CA LEU A 109 -15.15 4.66 21.14
C LEU A 109 -16.65 4.79 20.86
N PRO A 110 -17.06 4.95 19.59
CA PRO A 110 -18.46 4.96 19.18
C PRO A 110 -19.22 3.68 19.56
N GLU A 111 -20.55 3.78 19.62
CA GLU A 111 -21.44 2.65 19.91
C GLU A 111 -21.18 1.47 18.95
N GLY A 112 -21.18 0.25 19.49
CA GLY A 112 -20.89 -0.99 18.76
C GLY A 112 -19.40 -1.29 18.60
N GLY A 113 -18.50 -0.44 19.09
CA GLY A 113 -17.06 -0.70 19.05
C GLY A 113 -16.66 -1.91 19.88
N LEU A 114 -15.68 -2.67 19.37
CA LEU A 114 -15.03 -3.79 20.04
C LEU A 114 -13.54 -3.72 19.70
N THR A 115 -12.76 -3.12 20.59
CA THR A 115 -11.36 -2.82 20.33
C THR A 115 -10.49 -4.07 20.51
N VAL A 116 -9.83 -4.49 19.44
CA VAL A 116 -8.96 -5.66 19.44
C VAL A 116 -7.60 -5.40 18.79
N SER A 117 -6.60 -6.17 19.20
CA SER A 117 -5.29 -6.26 18.54
C SER A 117 -5.09 -7.66 17.98
N HIS A 118 -4.60 -7.76 16.74
CA HIS A 118 -4.47 -9.02 16.02
C HIS A 118 -3.18 -9.76 16.42
N ARG A 119 -3.29 -11.04 16.77
CA ARG A 119 -2.16 -11.96 16.92
C ARG A 119 -1.73 -12.48 15.55
N TYR A 120 -0.46 -12.34 15.23
CA TYR A 120 0.15 -12.99 14.08
C TYR A 120 1.63 -13.27 14.35
N GLY A 121 2.26 -14.05 13.47
CA GLY A 121 3.71 -14.25 13.44
C GLY A 121 4.22 -13.88 12.07
N GLY A 122 5.45 -14.25 11.74
CA GLY A 122 5.95 -14.04 10.38
C GLY A 122 7.42 -14.36 10.21
N TYR A 123 7.82 -14.54 8.96
CA TYR A 123 9.21 -14.60 8.55
C TYR A 123 9.72 -13.19 8.27
N GLN A 124 10.58 -12.70 9.15
CA GLN A 124 11.26 -11.42 8.97
C GLN A 124 12.62 -11.64 8.34
N PHE A 125 12.85 -11.02 7.17
CA PHE A 125 14.06 -11.21 6.38
C PHE A 125 14.39 -12.69 6.05
N GLY A 126 13.36 -13.54 5.97
CA GLY A 126 13.51 -14.97 5.68
C GLY A 126 13.69 -15.86 6.92
N HIS A 127 13.69 -15.29 8.13
CA HIS A 127 13.80 -16.02 9.39
C HIS A 127 12.50 -15.93 10.18
N TRP A 128 12.05 -17.05 10.76
CA TRP A 128 10.87 -17.05 11.62
C TRP A 128 11.09 -16.19 12.86
N ALA A 129 10.26 -15.17 13.06
CA ALA A 129 10.39 -14.17 14.14
C ALA A 129 9.52 -14.47 15.37
N ASP A 130 8.96 -15.69 15.44
CA ASP A 130 7.98 -16.10 16.44
C ASP A 130 6.74 -15.19 16.48
N GLN A 131 6.14 -15.00 17.64
CA GLN A 131 4.94 -14.20 17.79
C GLN A 131 5.26 -12.71 17.63
N LEU A 132 4.55 -12.11 16.69
CA LEU A 132 4.45 -10.68 16.45
C LEU A 132 3.07 -10.23 16.95
N GLY A 133 2.27 -9.65 16.08
CA GLY A 133 0.96 -9.09 16.39
C GLY A 133 0.93 -7.58 16.25
N ASP A 134 -0.26 -7.01 16.37
CA ASP A 134 -0.50 -5.57 16.28
C ASP A 134 0.06 -4.84 17.51
N GLY A 135 1.39 -4.74 17.62
CA GLY A 135 2.11 -4.20 18.78
C GLY A 135 1.92 -2.71 19.07
N ARG A 136 1.13 -2.02 18.27
CA ARG A 136 0.80 -0.58 18.40
C ARG A 136 -0.43 -0.21 17.57
N ALA A 137 -1.28 -1.19 17.25
CA ALA A 137 -2.41 -0.98 16.37
C ALA A 137 -3.67 -1.62 16.96
N HIS A 138 -4.80 -0.91 16.84
CA HIS A 138 -6.06 -1.29 17.48
C HIS A 138 -7.18 -1.22 16.46
N ILE A 139 -7.78 -2.37 16.13
CA ILE A 139 -9.01 -2.43 15.31
C ILE A 139 -10.15 -2.03 16.24
N LEU A 140 -10.89 -0.99 15.90
CA LEU A 140 -11.88 -0.39 16.81
C LEU A 140 -13.27 -1.04 16.72
N GLY A 141 -13.58 -1.63 15.58
CA GLY A 141 -14.93 -2.02 15.23
C GLY A 141 -15.05 -2.40 13.76
N GLU A 142 -16.27 -2.74 13.36
CA GLU A 142 -16.63 -2.96 11.96
C GLU A 142 -17.73 -1.97 11.57
N TYR A 143 -17.42 -1.06 10.65
CA TYR A 143 -18.39 -0.13 10.08
C TYR A 143 -18.96 -0.70 8.79
N VAL A 144 -20.28 -0.60 8.61
CA VAL A 144 -20.95 -0.96 7.35
C VAL A 144 -21.46 0.32 6.71
N ASN A 145 -20.88 0.68 5.57
CA ASN A 145 -21.25 1.91 4.88
C ASN A 145 -22.60 1.77 4.15
N SER A 146 -23.08 2.88 3.59
CA SER A 146 -24.33 3.01 2.85
C SER A 146 -24.39 2.13 1.59
N LYS A 147 -23.23 1.65 1.11
CA LYS A 147 -23.10 0.70 -0.02
C LYS A 147 -23.17 -0.76 0.44
N GLY A 148 -23.25 -1.03 1.74
CA GLY A 148 -23.23 -2.36 2.33
C GLY A 148 -21.84 -2.97 2.45
N GLU A 149 -20.78 -2.17 2.28
CA GLU A 149 -19.39 -2.61 2.38
C GLU A 149 -18.92 -2.54 3.83
N SER A 150 -18.14 -3.54 4.25
CA SER A 150 -17.57 -3.59 5.60
C SER A 150 -16.17 -2.99 5.64
N TRP A 151 -15.92 -2.11 6.60
CA TRP A 151 -14.66 -1.43 6.83
C TRP A 151 -14.25 -1.54 8.30
N GLN A 152 -12.97 -1.81 8.56
CA GLN A 152 -12.38 -1.92 9.88
C GLN A 152 -11.42 -0.75 10.13
N PRO A 153 -11.87 0.34 10.79
CA PRO A 153 -10.98 1.38 11.26
C PRO A 153 -9.97 0.84 12.27
N GLN A 154 -8.70 1.17 12.03
CA GLN A 154 -7.60 0.79 12.89
C GLN A 154 -6.77 2.02 13.25
N LEU A 155 -6.52 2.24 14.54
CA LEU A 155 -5.63 3.31 15.01
C LEU A 155 -4.22 2.76 15.17
N LYS A 156 -3.25 3.33 14.47
CA LYS A 156 -1.82 2.98 14.61
C LYS A 156 -1.10 4.05 15.42
N GLY A 157 -0.48 3.64 16.53
CA GLY A 157 0.15 4.51 17.53
C GLY A 157 -0.70 4.74 18.79
N SER A 158 -1.78 3.98 18.95
CA SER A 158 -2.81 4.19 19.99
C SER A 158 -2.60 3.36 21.26
N GLY A 159 -1.36 2.97 21.60
CA GLY A 159 -1.04 2.36 22.90
C GLY A 159 -0.35 1.00 22.83
N GLU A 160 0.06 0.51 23.99
CA GLU A 160 0.65 -0.82 24.14
C GLU A 160 -0.42 -1.92 24.02
N THR A 161 0.04 -3.11 23.66
CA THR A 161 -0.75 -4.34 23.51
C THR A 161 0.12 -5.51 23.98
N PRO A 162 -0.46 -6.72 24.17
CA PRO A 162 0.32 -7.92 24.44
C PRO A 162 1.40 -8.23 23.39
N TYR A 163 1.30 -7.60 22.22
CA TYR A 163 2.15 -7.78 21.05
C TYR A 163 3.24 -6.69 20.92
N SER A 164 3.30 -5.72 21.83
CA SER A 164 4.23 -4.57 21.74
C SER A 164 5.71 -4.97 21.88
N ARG A 165 6.00 -6.16 22.41
CA ARG A 165 7.36 -6.68 22.65
C ARG A 165 8.18 -5.67 23.47
N PHE A 166 9.10 -4.95 22.84
CA PHE A 166 9.95 -3.95 23.48
C PHE A 166 9.60 -2.52 23.04
N GLY A 167 8.55 -2.35 22.24
CA GLY A 167 8.06 -1.05 21.78
C GLY A 167 7.06 -0.44 22.77
N ASP A 168 6.91 0.87 22.69
CA ASP A 168 6.05 1.68 23.57
C ASP A 168 4.60 1.83 23.07
N GLY A 169 4.19 1.04 22.07
CA GLY A 169 2.84 1.14 21.51
C GLY A 169 2.55 2.42 20.70
N ARG A 170 3.55 3.29 20.47
CA ARG A 170 3.38 4.59 19.80
C ARG A 170 3.94 4.63 18.39
N ALA A 171 3.43 5.59 17.63
CA ALA A 171 3.96 6.02 16.34
C ALA A 171 4.31 7.50 16.41
N VAL A 172 5.29 7.93 15.60
CA VAL A 172 5.71 9.34 15.53
C VAL A 172 5.16 10.07 14.31
N LEU A 173 5.04 11.40 14.41
CA LEU A 173 4.51 12.26 13.36
C LEU A 173 5.08 11.95 11.95
N ARG A 174 6.41 11.79 11.84
CA ARG A 174 7.06 11.53 10.55
C ARG A 174 6.68 10.18 9.91
N SER A 175 6.47 9.12 10.70
CA SER A 175 6.08 7.81 10.17
C SER A 175 4.60 7.83 9.79
N SER A 176 3.77 8.46 10.61
CA SER A 176 2.34 8.62 10.35
C SER A 176 2.04 9.50 9.13
N ILE A 177 2.80 10.59 8.89
CA ILE A 177 2.68 11.40 7.65
C ILE A 177 2.98 10.55 6.42
N ARG A 178 4.05 9.75 6.47
CA ARG A 178 4.44 8.88 5.34
C ARG A 178 3.36 7.86 5.03
N GLU A 179 2.79 7.22 6.06
CA GLU A 179 1.73 6.23 5.90
C GLU A 179 0.43 6.85 5.40
N MET A 180 0.04 8.02 5.92
CA MET A 180 -1.13 8.78 5.45
C MET A 180 -1.01 9.11 3.96
N ILE A 181 0.10 9.72 3.55
CA ILE A 181 0.31 10.13 2.15
C ILE A 181 0.44 8.92 1.24
N ALA A 182 1.19 7.88 1.64
CA ALA A 182 1.39 6.70 0.80
C ALA A 182 0.10 5.94 0.54
N SER A 183 -0.70 5.73 1.58
CA SER A 183 -1.96 4.99 1.49
C SER A 183 -2.88 5.63 0.45
N GLU A 184 -3.07 6.95 0.55
CA GLU A 184 -3.93 7.67 -0.39
C GLU A 184 -3.29 7.81 -1.77
N ALA A 185 -2.00 8.11 -1.87
CA ALA A 185 -1.32 8.19 -3.17
C ALA A 185 -1.35 6.85 -3.91
N CYS A 186 -1.09 5.73 -3.23
CA CYS A 186 -1.19 4.40 -3.82
C CYS A 186 -2.60 4.11 -4.34
N TYR A 187 -3.65 4.51 -3.61
CA TYR A 187 -5.03 4.33 -4.06
C TYR A 187 -5.29 5.04 -5.39
N TYR A 188 -4.96 6.32 -5.51
CA TYR A 188 -5.16 7.08 -6.76
C TYR A 188 -4.20 6.70 -7.88
N LEU A 189 -3.02 6.15 -7.56
CA LEU A 189 -2.12 5.52 -8.53
C LEU A 189 -2.63 4.14 -9.01
N GLY A 190 -3.76 3.66 -8.47
CA GLY A 190 -4.35 2.38 -8.85
C GLY A 190 -3.64 1.16 -8.25
N ILE A 191 -2.82 1.35 -7.21
CA ILE A 191 -2.23 0.27 -6.43
C ILE A 191 -3.26 -0.19 -5.38
N PRO A 192 -3.66 -1.47 -5.35
CA PRO A 192 -4.50 -2.00 -4.26
C PRO A 192 -3.82 -1.75 -2.91
N THR A 193 -4.51 -1.09 -1.99
CA THR A 193 -3.91 -0.61 -0.73
C THR A 193 -4.93 -0.40 0.38
N THR A 194 -4.48 -0.45 1.63
CA THR A 194 -5.19 0.14 2.77
C THR A 194 -5.34 1.64 2.58
N ARG A 195 -6.42 2.21 3.12
CA ARG A 195 -6.71 3.64 3.06
C ARG A 195 -6.33 4.32 4.36
N ALA A 196 -6.14 5.64 4.33
CA ALA A 196 -5.89 6.43 5.52
C ALA A 196 -6.86 7.62 5.59
N ALA A 197 -7.60 7.70 6.69
CA ALA A 197 -8.71 8.64 6.82
C ALA A 197 -8.33 9.93 7.52
N ALA A 198 -7.52 9.86 8.57
CA ALA A 198 -7.12 11.02 9.36
C ALA A 198 -5.80 10.78 10.10
N LEU A 199 -5.10 11.89 10.40
CA LEU A 199 -3.88 11.90 11.17
C LEU A 199 -3.97 12.98 12.26
N VAL A 200 -3.84 12.57 13.51
CA VAL A 200 -3.79 13.46 14.69
C VAL A 200 -2.42 13.37 15.35
N VAL A 201 -1.90 14.51 15.79
CA VAL A 201 -0.62 14.62 16.49
C VAL A 201 -0.81 15.35 17.82
N SER A 202 0.04 15.02 18.80
CA SER A 202 0.13 15.76 20.05
C SER A 202 1.38 16.65 20.11
N ASP A 203 1.25 17.84 20.67
CA ASP A 203 2.40 18.68 21.03
C ASP A 203 3.15 18.13 22.24
N ASP A 204 2.44 17.58 23.22
CA ASP A 204 2.98 17.27 24.55
C ASP A 204 3.39 15.80 24.71
N HIS A 205 2.71 14.89 24.01
CA HIS A 205 3.03 13.46 24.06
C HIS A 205 4.27 13.20 23.19
N LYS A 206 5.43 13.06 23.83
CA LYS A 206 6.69 12.75 23.16
C LYS A 206 7.16 11.32 23.44
N VAL A 207 7.77 10.70 22.44
CA VAL A 207 8.37 9.36 22.55
C VAL A 207 9.80 9.34 22.05
N TRP A 208 10.62 8.47 22.62
CA TRP A 208 12.02 8.35 22.24
C TRP A 208 12.17 7.49 20.98
N ARG A 209 12.87 8.01 19.98
CA ARG A 209 13.22 7.27 18.76
C ARG A 209 14.65 7.53 18.36
N ASP A 210 15.30 6.50 17.84
CA ASP A 210 16.55 6.62 17.12
C ASP A 210 16.27 6.43 15.62
N LYS A 211 16.13 7.53 14.88
CA LYS A 211 15.76 7.52 13.46
C LYS A 211 16.78 6.74 12.63
N THR A 212 18.05 6.77 12.99
CA THR A 212 19.15 6.21 12.19
C THR A 212 19.87 5.04 12.87
N TYR A 213 19.32 4.48 13.95
CA TYR A 213 19.94 3.42 14.74
C TYR A 213 21.39 3.74 15.15
N SER A 214 21.67 5.00 15.47
CA SER A 214 23.00 5.54 15.76
C SER A 214 23.40 5.52 17.23
N GLY A 215 22.51 5.04 18.10
CA GLY A 215 22.57 5.21 19.56
C GLY A 215 22.15 6.60 20.03
N ARG A 216 21.66 7.49 19.15
CA ARG A 216 21.34 8.90 19.46
C ARG A 216 19.84 9.13 19.40
N ALA A 217 19.13 8.58 20.39
CA ALA A 217 17.70 8.77 20.51
C ALA A 217 17.33 10.24 20.73
N LYS A 218 16.20 10.67 20.16
CA LYS A 218 15.60 11.98 20.37
C LYS A 218 14.11 11.81 20.69
N GLN A 219 13.57 12.79 21.40
CA GLN A 219 12.13 12.90 21.59
C GLN A 219 11.47 13.38 20.31
N GLU A 220 10.54 12.57 19.79
CA GLU A 220 9.70 12.88 18.65
C GLU A 220 8.23 12.96 19.12
N ARG A 221 7.40 13.70 18.39
CA ARG A 221 5.97 13.84 18.71
C ARG A 221 5.21 12.56 18.39
N ALA A 222 4.43 12.07 19.35
CA ALA A 222 3.52 10.97 19.13
C ALA A 222 2.35 11.40 18.24
N ALA A 223 1.97 10.53 17.31
CA ALA A 223 0.87 10.74 16.38
C ALA A 223 0.11 9.43 16.18
N ILE A 224 -1.17 9.55 15.82
CA ILE A 224 -2.02 8.42 15.46
C ILE A 224 -2.56 8.64 14.05
N VAL A 225 -2.36 7.64 13.20
CA VAL A 225 -3.01 7.56 11.89
C VAL A 225 -4.18 6.58 11.97
N MET A 226 -5.35 7.02 11.53
CA MET A 226 -6.52 6.17 11.36
C MET A 226 -6.48 5.52 9.98
N ARG A 227 -6.24 4.21 9.95
CA ARG A 227 -6.19 3.40 8.74
C ARG A 227 -7.52 2.69 8.53
N LEU A 228 -7.84 2.39 7.28
CA LEU A 228 -9.05 1.68 6.89
C LEU A 228 -8.71 0.51 5.96
N ALA A 229 -9.29 -0.65 6.24
CA ALA A 229 -9.23 -1.82 5.38
C ALA A 229 -10.53 -2.61 5.52
N ASN A 230 -10.86 -3.46 4.54
CA ASN A 230 -11.95 -4.43 4.74
C ASN A 230 -11.59 -5.48 5.79
N ALA A 231 -10.30 -5.81 5.90
CA ALA A 231 -9.74 -6.71 6.91
C ALA A 231 -8.22 -6.53 7.04
N TRP A 232 -7.67 -6.95 8.18
CA TRP A 232 -6.23 -6.84 8.50
C TRP A 232 -5.48 -8.19 8.49
N TYR A 233 -6.01 -9.19 7.79
CA TYR A 233 -5.42 -10.53 7.73
C TYR A 233 -4.19 -10.59 6.82
N ARG A 234 -3.14 -11.22 7.34
CA ARG A 234 -1.80 -11.33 6.74
C ARG A 234 -1.49 -12.81 6.50
N ILE A 235 -0.47 -13.12 5.69
CA ILE A 235 0.06 -14.50 5.63
C ILE A 235 0.49 -14.95 7.04
N GLY A 236 1.16 -14.05 7.77
CA GLY A 236 1.55 -14.25 9.17
C GLY A 236 0.42 -14.62 10.15
N SER A 237 -0.83 -14.28 9.82
CA SER A 237 -2.01 -14.63 10.63
C SER A 237 -2.29 -16.13 10.61
N LEU A 238 -1.98 -16.82 9.51
CA LEU A 238 -2.12 -18.28 9.40
C LEU A 238 -0.85 -18.99 9.87
N GLU A 239 0.33 -18.41 9.59
CA GLU A 239 1.61 -19.00 9.97
C GLU A 239 1.75 -19.19 11.48
N ILE A 240 1.29 -18.24 12.31
CA ILE A 240 1.35 -18.39 13.76
C ILE A 240 0.58 -19.61 14.24
N LEU A 241 -0.58 -19.90 13.64
CA LEU A 241 -1.44 -21.01 14.02
C LEU A 241 -0.80 -22.35 13.63
N LEU A 242 -0.13 -22.41 12.47
CA LEU A 242 0.72 -23.55 12.12
C LEU A 242 1.83 -23.74 13.16
N LYS A 243 2.60 -22.68 13.47
CA LYS A 243 3.78 -22.77 14.33
C LYS A 243 3.44 -23.09 15.78
N ARG A 244 2.25 -22.72 16.23
CA ARG A 244 1.71 -23.04 17.56
C ARG A 244 0.93 -24.35 17.60
N LYS A 245 0.78 -25.03 16.46
CA LYS A 245 0.06 -26.30 16.31
C LYS A 245 -1.42 -26.17 16.71
N GLU A 246 -2.08 -25.14 16.22
CA GLU A 246 -3.48 -24.80 16.48
C GLU A 246 -4.38 -25.07 15.23
N PRO A 247 -4.51 -26.31 14.72
CA PRO A 247 -5.16 -26.59 13.44
C PRO A 247 -6.67 -26.29 13.43
N HIS A 248 -7.34 -26.40 14.58
CA HIS A 248 -8.75 -26.04 14.70
C HIS A 248 -8.96 -24.53 14.47
N THR A 249 -8.17 -23.69 15.15
CA THR A 249 -8.20 -22.24 14.98
C THR A 249 -7.76 -21.83 13.57
N LEU A 250 -6.78 -22.52 12.99
CA LEU A 250 -6.37 -22.31 11.59
C LEU A 250 -7.54 -22.52 10.63
N LYS A 251 -8.25 -23.65 10.77
CA LYS A 251 -9.43 -23.94 9.94
C LYS A 251 -10.53 -22.90 10.14
N LEU A 252 -10.84 -22.57 11.40
CA LEU A 252 -11.85 -21.59 11.75
C LEU A 252 -11.54 -20.22 11.13
N LEU A 253 -10.30 -19.73 11.28
CA LEU A 253 -9.87 -18.45 10.72
C LEU A 253 -9.89 -18.47 9.19
N THR A 254 -9.42 -19.55 8.56
CA THR A 254 -9.42 -19.66 7.10
C THR A 254 -10.84 -19.67 6.54
N ASP A 255 -11.74 -20.46 7.14
CA ASP A 255 -13.15 -20.51 6.75
C ASP A 255 -13.84 -19.16 6.96
N PHE A 256 -13.53 -18.47 8.07
CA PHE A 256 -14.04 -17.13 8.34
C PHE A 256 -13.59 -16.13 7.25
N ILE A 257 -12.30 -16.12 6.91
CA ILE A 257 -11.74 -15.22 5.89
C ILE A 257 -12.41 -15.46 4.55
N ILE A 258 -12.54 -16.72 4.13
CA ILE A 258 -13.21 -17.09 2.87
C ILE A 258 -14.64 -16.57 2.85
N LYS A 259 -15.43 -16.90 3.89
CA LYS A 259 -16.84 -16.52 3.98
C LYS A 259 -17.06 -15.01 3.92
N HIS A 260 -16.24 -14.21 4.62
CA HIS A 260 -16.49 -12.78 4.80
C HIS A 260 -15.75 -11.89 3.80
N HIS A 261 -14.65 -12.35 3.22
CA HIS A 261 -13.79 -11.53 2.35
C HIS A 261 -13.56 -12.13 0.95
N PHE A 262 -14.01 -13.36 0.71
CA PHE A 262 -14.01 -14.02 -0.60
C PHE A 262 -15.34 -14.75 -0.88
N PRO A 263 -16.51 -14.08 -0.72
CA PRO A 263 -17.82 -14.73 -0.87
C PRO A 263 -18.06 -15.32 -2.27
N GLU A 264 -17.32 -14.87 -3.28
CA GLU A 264 -17.30 -15.45 -4.62
C GLU A 264 -16.79 -16.89 -4.65
N ILE A 265 -15.98 -17.30 -3.66
CA ILE A 265 -15.40 -18.65 -3.58
C ILE A 265 -16.38 -19.67 -3.01
N GLU A 266 -17.23 -19.28 -2.06
CA GLU A 266 -18.23 -20.18 -1.45
C GLU A 266 -19.22 -20.74 -2.48
N ASN A 267 -19.45 -20.01 -3.57
CA ASN A 267 -20.39 -20.41 -4.64
C ASN A 267 -19.68 -20.83 -5.94
N ALA A 268 -18.35 -20.89 -5.94
CA ALA A 268 -17.57 -21.25 -7.13
C ALA A 268 -17.45 -22.77 -7.30
N GLU A 269 -17.26 -23.21 -8.54
CA GLU A 269 -16.83 -24.59 -8.81
C GLU A 269 -15.41 -24.83 -8.28
N GLY A 270 -15.13 -26.07 -7.85
CA GLY A 270 -13.84 -26.47 -7.32
C GLY A 270 -13.75 -26.40 -5.79
N ASP A 271 -12.54 -26.65 -5.27
CA ASP A 271 -12.30 -26.67 -3.83
C ASP A 271 -12.07 -25.25 -3.28
N LYS A 272 -12.73 -24.93 -2.16
CA LYS A 272 -12.67 -23.58 -1.58
C LYS A 272 -11.27 -23.18 -1.11
N TYR A 273 -10.45 -24.10 -0.60
CA TYR A 273 -9.11 -23.76 -0.12
C TYR A 273 -8.14 -23.58 -1.27
N VAL A 274 -8.23 -24.41 -2.31
CA VAL A 274 -7.46 -24.24 -3.55
C VAL A 274 -7.83 -22.93 -4.24
N ASN A 275 -9.13 -22.62 -4.35
CA ASN A 275 -9.61 -21.37 -4.91
C ASN A 275 -9.17 -20.16 -4.08
N PHE A 276 -9.19 -20.27 -2.75
CA PHE A 276 -8.71 -19.23 -1.85
C PHE A 276 -7.23 -18.95 -2.07
N TYR A 277 -6.37 -19.99 -2.02
CA TYR A 277 -4.94 -19.85 -2.28
C TYR A 277 -4.68 -19.17 -3.64
N LYS A 278 -5.34 -19.66 -4.71
CA LYS A 278 -5.20 -19.14 -6.07
C LYS A 278 -5.59 -17.66 -6.17
N GLU A 279 -6.67 -17.25 -5.53
CA GLU A 279 -7.13 -15.85 -5.55
C GLU A 279 -6.17 -14.95 -4.76
N VAL A 280 -5.75 -15.37 -3.56
CA VAL A 280 -4.74 -14.64 -2.75
C VAL A 280 -3.43 -14.47 -3.54
N ALA A 281 -2.97 -15.53 -4.20
CA ALA A 281 -1.78 -15.50 -5.05
C ALA A 281 -1.92 -14.50 -6.20
N HIS A 282 -2.99 -14.61 -6.99
CA HIS A 282 -3.19 -13.71 -8.13
C HIS A 282 -3.34 -12.24 -7.73
N ARG A 283 -4.04 -11.94 -6.63
CA ARG A 283 -4.17 -10.55 -6.14
C ARG A 283 -2.81 -9.96 -5.75
N ASN A 284 -2.01 -10.70 -4.98
CA ASN A 284 -0.68 -10.26 -4.59
C ASN A 284 0.29 -10.13 -5.77
N LEU A 285 0.23 -11.03 -6.76
CA LEU A 285 1.05 -10.95 -7.96
C LEU A 285 0.63 -9.80 -8.91
N ASP A 286 -0.67 -9.49 -8.99
CA ASP A 286 -1.16 -8.31 -9.73
C ASP A 286 -0.76 -7.00 -9.03
N MET A 287 -0.80 -6.97 -7.70
CA MET A 287 -0.33 -5.85 -6.89
C MET A 287 1.16 -5.60 -7.11
N VAL A 288 2.03 -6.61 -6.94
CA VAL A 288 3.48 -6.43 -7.10
C VAL A 288 3.84 -6.09 -8.55
N ALA A 289 3.12 -6.61 -9.55
CA ALA A 289 3.31 -6.18 -10.94
C ALA A 289 3.01 -4.68 -11.13
N THR A 290 2.00 -4.16 -10.44
CA THR A 290 1.68 -2.72 -10.44
C THR A 290 2.77 -1.92 -9.74
N TRP A 291 3.34 -2.43 -8.63
CA TRP A 291 4.50 -1.82 -7.99
C TRP A 291 5.71 -1.71 -8.93
N GLN A 292 6.00 -2.76 -9.70
CA GLN A 292 7.07 -2.74 -10.70
C GLN A 292 6.83 -1.64 -11.76
N GLY A 293 5.62 -1.53 -12.30
CA GLY A 293 5.30 -0.51 -13.30
C GLY A 293 5.36 0.93 -12.77
N LEU A 294 5.18 1.15 -11.48
CA LEU A 294 5.22 2.48 -10.84
C LEU A 294 6.53 2.78 -10.11
N GLY A 295 7.49 1.85 -10.12
CA GLY A 295 8.76 2.03 -9.43
C GLY A 295 8.61 2.08 -7.90
N PHE A 296 7.57 1.45 -7.34
CA PHE A 296 7.35 1.39 -5.90
C PHE A 296 8.15 0.23 -5.28
N THR A 297 8.90 0.51 -4.22
CA THR A 297 9.58 -0.48 -3.39
C THR A 297 9.07 -0.41 -1.95
N HIS A 298 8.52 -1.51 -1.46
CA HIS A 298 7.93 -1.59 -0.12
C HIS A 298 8.98 -1.52 1.01
N GLY A 299 10.16 -2.11 0.79
CA GLY A 299 11.30 -2.07 1.71
C GLY A 299 11.26 -3.08 2.88
N VAL A 300 10.10 -3.67 3.19
CA VAL A 300 9.93 -4.70 4.25
C VAL A 300 8.84 -5.71 3.86
N LEU A 301 9.13 -6.62 2.93
CA LEU A 301 8.19 -7.65 2.46
C LEU A 301 8.31 -8.95 3.27
N ASN A 302 8.24 -8.83 4.59
CA ASN A 302 8.05 -9.97 5.49
C ASN A 302 6.65 -10.58 5.27
N THR A 303 6.44 -11.85 5.65
CA THR A 303 5.12 -12.49 5.50
C THR A 303 4.03 -11.85 6.37
N ASP A 304 4.39 -11.21 7.49
CA ASP A 304 3.47 -10.40 8.31
C ASP A 304 3.03 -9.10 7.62
N ASN A 305 3.68 -8.68 6.53
CA ASN A 305 3.31 -7.48 5.77
C ASN A 305 2.69 -7.82 4.40
N VAL A 306 2.31 -9.08 4.17
CA VAL A 306 1.58 -9.49 2.96
C VAL A 306 0.13 -9.75 3.32
N SER A 307 -0.77 -8.90 2.83
CA SER A 307 -2.21 -9.07 3.04
C SER A 307 -2.76 -10.27 2.28
N LEU A 308 -3.62 -11.04 2.93
CA LEU A 308 -4.39 -12.08 2.25
C LEU A 308 -5.36 -11.48 1.23
N LEU A 309 -5.80 -10.23 1.42
CA LEU A 309 -6.69 -9.55 0.47
C LEU A 309 -5.96 -8.98 -0.75
N GLY A 310 -4.63 -9.07 -0.80
CA GLY A 310 -3.80 -8.57 -1.90
C GLY A 310 -3.77 -7.05 -2.01
N VAL A 311 -3.76 -6.37 -0.86
CA VAL A 311 -3.59 -4.93 -0.73
C VAL A 311 -2.24 -4.60 -0.09
N THR A 312 -1.68 -3.45 -0.45
CA THR A 312 -0.46 -2.89 0.15
C THR A 312 -0.78 -2.46 1.58
N ILE A 313 0.03 -2.89 2.55
CA ILE A 313 -0.16 -2.63 3.99
C ILE A 313 1.16 -2.22 4.65
N ASP A 314 1.11 -1.58 5.81
CA ASP A 314 2.30 -1.31 6.65
C ASP A 314 3.43 -0.53 5.94
N TYR A 315 3.09 0.71 5.57
CA TYR A 315 4.02 1.70 5.02
C TYR A 315 5.09 2.13 6.04
N GLY A 316 6.22 1.43 6.03
CA GLY A 316 7.42 1.78 6.80
C GLY A 316 8.46 2.47 5.93
N PRO A 317 9.61 1.84 5.65
CA PRO A 317 10.66 2.40 4.82
C PRO A 317 10.44 2.12 3.33
N TYR A 318 9.30 2.54 2.78
CA TYR A 318 9.04 2.41 1.35
C TYR A 318 9.79 3.48 0.54
N GLY A 319 9.80 3.36 -0.78
CA GLY A 319 10.24 4.44 -1.65
C GLY A 319 9.77 4.24 -3.07
N PHE A 320 9.44 5.35 -3.74
CA PHE A 320 9.34 5.38 -5.19
C PHE A 320 10.71 5.69 -5.78
N ILE A 321 11.08 4.99 -6.85
CA ILE A 321 12.34 5.20 -7.54
C ILE A 321 12.37 6.59 -8.16
N ASP A 322 13.36 7.39 -7.77
CA ASP A 322 13.76 8.60 -8.46
C ASP A 322 14.53 8.21 -9.73
N HIS A 323 15.88 8.15 -9.66
CA HIS A 323 16.68 7.62 -10.77
C HIS A 323 16.60 6.11 -10.84
N TYR A 324 16.38 5.59 -12.04
CA TYR A 324 16.21 4.16 -12.22
C TYR A 324 17.47 3.38 -11.83
N TYR A 325 17.30 2.52 -10.84
CA TYR A 325 18.29 1.56 -10.40
C TYR A 325 17.58 0.28 -9.99
N HIS A 326 17.81 -0.81 -10.71
CA HIS A 326 17.06 -2.05 -10.49
C HIS A 326 17.29 -2.67 -9.10
N HIS A 327 18.45 -2.42 -8.47
CA HIS A 327 18.73 -2.83 -7.09
C HIS A 327 18.37 -1.74 -6.06
N TYR A 328 17.44 -0.83 -6.35
CA TYR A 328 17.02 0.20 -5.40
C TYR A 328 16.50 -0.40 -4.09
N VAL A 329 17.05 0.05 -2.97
CA VAL A 329 16.69 -0.34 -1.60
C VAL A 329 16.38 0.93 -0.78
N PRO A 330 15.10 1.21 -0.46
CA PRO A 330 14.72 2.36 0.35
C PRO A 330 15.00 2.15 1.85
N ASN A 331 15.08 0.91 2.30
CA ASN A 331 15.24 0.57 3.71
C ASN A 331 16.71 0.63 4.16
N THR A 332 17.00 1.45 5.18
CA THR A 332 18.35 1.54 5.78
C THR A 332 18.80 0.25 6.47
N SER A 333 17.87 -0.62 6.86
CA SER A 333 18.14 -1.87 7.57
C SER A 333 18.22 -3.09 6.65
N ASP A 334 18.07 -2.92 5.34
CA ASP A 334 18.17 -3.99 4.34
C ASP A 334 19.52 -3.95 3.61
N ASP A 335 20.61 -4.17 4.35
CA ASP A 335 21.98 -4.08 3.80
C ASP A 335 22.25 -5.11 2.69
N MET A 336 21.57 -6.26 2.73
CA MET A 336 21.68 -7.32 1.72
C MET A 336 20.76 -7.10 0.52
N GLY A 337 19.92 -6.05 0.57
CA GLY A 337 18.93 -5.75 -0.45
C GLY A 337 17.99 -6.92 -0.71
N ARG A 338 17.53 -7.63 0.33
CA ARG A 338 16.55 -8.72 0.22
C ARG A 338 15.26 -8.23 -0.44
N TYR A 339 14.84 -7.02 -0.09
CA TYR A 339 13.61 -6.38 -0.55
C TYR A 339 13.87 -5.28 -1.59
N ALA A 340 15.00 -5.37 -2.31
CA ALA A 340 15.30 -4.49 -3.43
C ALA A 340 14.21 -4.55 -4.50
N PHE A 341 14.05 -3.45 -5.25
CA PHE A 341 13.01 -3.28 -6.26
C PHE A 341 12.85 -4.49 -7.20
N ASN A 342 13.94 -4.95 -7.81
CA ASN A 342 13.94 -6.09 -8.74
C ASN A 342 13.61 -7.44 -8.10
N LYS A 343 13.73 -7.57 -6.77
CA LYS A 343 13.48 -8.83 -6.06
C LYS A 343 12.03 -8.97 -5.59
N GLN A 344 11.24 -7.89 -5.54
CA GLN A 344 9.89 -7.91 -4.97
C GLN A 344 8.99 -9.01 -5.59
N PRO A 345 8.94 -9.24 -6.92
CA PRO A 345 8.13 -10.33 -7.47
C PRO A 345 8.53 -11.71 -6.94
N GLY A 346 9.84 -11.99 -6.87
CA GLY A 346 10.36 -13.26 -6.34
C GLY A 346 10.11 -13.42 -4.84
N ILE A 347 10.18 -12.32 -4.08
CA ILE A 347 9.85 -12.34 -2.64
C ILE A 347 8.36 -12.61 -2.41
N ILE A 348 7.46 -12.07 -3.23
CA ILE A 348 6.03 -12.40 -3.13
C ILE A 348 5.77 -13.87 -3.47
N LEU A 349 6.43 -14.44 -4.48
CA LEU A 349 6.34 -15.88 -4.75
C LEU A 349 6.79 -16.70 -3.53
N TRP A 350 7.93 -16.37 -2.93
CA TRP A 350 8.41 -17.04 -1.71
C TRP A 350 7.44 -16.88 -0.54
N ASN A 351 6.82 -15.71 -0.37
CA ASN A 351 5.80 -15.50 0.66
C ASN A 351 4.54 -16.35 0.40
N LEU A 352 4.16 -16.57 -0.86
CA LEU A 352 3.03 -17.43 -1.23
C LEU A 352 3.32 -18.92 -0.97
N GLU A 353 4.56 -19.38 -1.15
CA GLU A 353 4.99 -20.71 -0.69
C GLU A 353 4.77 -20.85 0.84
N LYS A 354 5.07 -19.79 1.61
CA LYS A 354 4.80 -19.79 3.06
C LYS A 354 3.32 -19.81 3.42
N LEU A 355 2.47 -19.23 2.59
CA LEU A 355 1.02 -19.37 2.73
C LEU A 355 0.57 -20.82 2.49
N ALA A 356 1.08 -21.48 1.45
CA ALA A 356 0.77 -22.89 1.18
C ALA A 356 1.20 -23.78 2.36
N GLU A 357 2.44 -23.61 2.85
CA GLU A 357 2.95 -24.30 4.06
C GLU A 357 2.03 -24.06 5.27
N ALA A 358 1.60 -22.82 5.51
CA ALA A 358 0.73 -22.46 6.64
C ALA A 358 -0.62 -23.19 6.60
N MET A 359 -1.17 -23.43 5.42
CA MET A 359 -2.47 -24.09 5.24
C MET A 359 -2.39 -25.62 5.30
N GLU A 360 -1.20 -26.23 5.18
CA GLU A 360 -1.05 -27.69 5.12
C GLU A 360 -1.84 -28.53 6.16
N PRO A 361 -1.98 -28.11 7.44
CA PRO A 361 -2.69 -28.90 8.43
C PRO A 361 -4.19 -29.05 8.18
N ILE A 362 -4.77 -28.20 7.34
CA ILE A 362 -6.22 -28.18 7.04
C ILE A 362 -6.55 -28.70 5.63
N LEU A 363 -5.53 -29.14 4.87
CA LEU A 363 -5.66 -29.59 3.49
C LEU A 363 -5.59 -31.12 3.35
N THR A 364 -6.39 -31.67 2.44
CA THR A 364 -6.26 -33.06 1.97
C THR A 364 -5.06 -33.22 1.04
N ALA A 365 -4.67 -34.47 0.74
CA ALA A 365 -3.55 -34.73 -0.18
C ALA A 365 -3.84 -34.21 -1.59
N GLU A 366 -5.08 -34.33 -2.06
CA GLU A 366 -5.53 -33.85 -3.36
C GLU A 366 -5.47 -32.32 -3.44
N GLN A 367 -5.94 -31.62 -2.39
CA GLN A 367 -5.89 -30.16 -2.33
C GLN A 367 -4.45 -29.65 -2.36
N LYS A 368 -3.51 -30.31 -1.65
CA LYS A 368 -2.08 -29.97 -1.71
C LYS A 368 -1.53 -30.11 -3.12
N GLN A 369 -1.82 -31.23 -3.78
CA GLN A 369 -1.39 -31.45 -5.16
C GLN A 369 -1.93 -30.40 -6.14
N GLU A 370 -3.18 -29.95 -5.96
CA GLU A 370 -3.75 -28.88 -6.79
C GLU A 370 -3.11 -27.52 -6.49
N ILE A 371 -2.75 -27.22 -5.23
CA ILE A 371 -1.99 -26.01 -4.88
C ILE A 371 -0.60 -26.05 -5.53
N ASP A 372 0.12 -27.17 -5.48
CA ASP A 372 1.43 -27.32 -6.15
C ASP A 372 1.33 -27.04 -7.66
N ARG A 373 0.24 -27.48 -8.30
CA ARG A 373 -0.03 -27.18 -9.72
C ARG A 373 -0.29 -25.69 -9.96
N VAL A 374 -0.97 -25.01 -9.04
CA VAL A 374 -1.16 -23.55 -9.12
C VAL A 374 0.19 -22.86 -8.98
N GLU A 375 0.99 -23.21 -7.99
CA GLU A 375 2.33 -22.65 -7.72
C GLU A 375 3.25 -22.71 -8.94
N ALA A 376 3.26 -23.85 -9.63
CA ALA A 376 4.04 -24.04 -10.86
C ALA A 376 3.69 -23.04 -11.99
N THR A 377 2.56 -22.34 -11.92
CA THR A 377 2.14 -21.33 -12.91
C THR A 377 2.47 -19.89 -12.50
N LEU A 378 2.72 -19.63 -11.21
CA LEU A 378 2.75 -18.28 -10.65
C LEU A 378 3.94 -17.44 -11.12
N GLU A 379 5.10 -18.07 -11.35
CA GLU A 379 6.27 -17.36 -11.86
C GLU A 379 6.02 -16.79 -13.27
N ASN A 380 5.44 -17.59 -14.16
CA ASN A 380 5.09 -17.13 -15.51
C ASN A 380 3.96 -16.10 -15.46
N TYR A 381 2.99 -16.27 -14.57
CA TYR A 381 1.91 -15.31 -14.35
C TYR A 381 2.45 -13.92 -14.01
N VAL A 382 3.32 -13.81 -13.00
CA VAL A 382 3.84 -12.50 -12.57
C VAL A 382 4.76 -11.87 -13.61
N LYS A 383 5.61 -12.65 -14.29
CA LYS A 383 6.44 -12.16 -15.41
C LYS A 383 5.57 -11.52 -16.51
N THR A 384 4.50 -12.22 -16.89
CA THR A 384 3.54 -11.73 -17.89
C THR A 384 2.85 -10.44 -17.43
N LYS A 385 2.46 -10.37 -16.15
CA LYS A 385 1.81 -9.17 -15.59
C LYS A 385 2.75 -7.98 -15.53
N VAL A 386 3.98 -8.18 -15.07
CA VAL A 386 5.02 -7.13 -15.04
C VAL A 386 5.28 -6.61 -16.45
N LEU A 387 5.54 -7.48 -17.43
CA LEU A 387 5.72 -7.07 -18.82
C LEU A 387 4.55 -6.23 -19.32
N LYS A 388 3.31 -6.68 -19.07
CA LYS A 388 2.11 -5.97 -19.49
C LYS A 388 1.99 -4.58 -18.88
N THR A 389 2.46 -4.38 -17.64
CA THR A 389 2.48 -3.04 -17.04
C THR A 389 3.44 -2.11 -17.78
N TYR A 390 4.64 -2.57 -18.15
CA TYR A 390 5.58 -1.77 -18.93
C TYR A 390 5.10 -1.47 -20.34
N LEU A 391 4.47 -2.45 -21.01
CA LEU A 391 3.89 -2.24 -22.34
C LEU A 391 2.82 -1.14 -22.33
N GLN A 392 1.95 -1.13 -21.32
CA GLN A 392 0.95 -0.08 -21.17
C GLN A 392 1.60 1.31 -20.98
N LYS A 393 2.70 1.39 -20.24
CA LYS A 393 3.47 2.62 -20.06
C LYS A 393 4.14 3.10 -21.35
N LEU A 394 4.39 2.18 -22.29
CA LEU A 394 4.89 2.44 -23.65
C LEU A 394 3.76 2.61 -24.68
N GLY A 395 2.50 2.64 -24.27
CA GLY A 395 1.36 2.79 -25.19
C GLY A 395 1.09 1.56 -26.06
N LEU A 396 1.61 0.40 -25.67
CA LEU A 396 1.44 -0.89 -26.34
C LEU A 396 0.38 -1.73 -25.60
N GLU A 397 -0.54 -2.36 -26.34
CA GLU A 397 -1.63 -3.16 -25.75
C GLU A 397 -1.48 -4.66 -25.99
N GLU A 398 -1.11 -5.03 -27.20
CA GLU A 398 -0.84 -6.42 -27.56
C GLU A 398 0.53 -6.85 -27.05
N VAL A 399 0.64 -8.08 -26.56
CA VAL A 399 1.94 -8.68 -26.24
C VAL A 399 2.45 -9.37 -27.49
N LYS A 400 3.66 -9.03 -27.94
CA LYS A 400 4.33 -9.61 -29.11
C LYS A 400 5.73 -10.10 -28.76
N ASP A 401 6.26 -11.00 -29.57
CA ASP A 401 7.64 -11.46 -29.43
C ASP A 401 8.62 -10.29 -29.53
N GLY A 402 9.58 -10.24 -28.61
CA GLY A 402 10.56 -9.16 -28.49
C GLY A 402 10.17 -8.03 -27.53
N ASP A 403 8.92 -7.98 -27.06
CA ASP A 403 8.44 -6.93 -26.15
C ASP A 403 9.20 -6.89 -24.81
N GLN A 404 9.58 -8.06 -24.28
CA GLN A 404 10.43 -8.12 -23.07
C GLN A 404 11.77 -7.43 -23.29
N LYS A 405 12.43 -7.72 -24.42
CA LYS A 405 13.71 -7.09 -24.77
C LYS A 405 13.57 -5.58 -24.96
N LEU A 406 12.48 -5.12 -25.58
CA LEU A 406 12.21 -3.69 -25.73
C LEU A 406 12.11 -2.97 -24.38
N VAL A 407 11.48 -3.60 -23.38
CA VAL A 407 11.39 -3.07 -22.02
C VAL A 407 12.76 -3.10 -21.34
N ASP A 408 13.46 -4.23 -21.39
CA ASP A 408 14.76 -4.41 -20.74
C ASP A 408 15.80 -3.41 -21.28
N ASP A 409 15.85 -3.20 -22.61
CA ASP A 409 16.76 -2.25 -23.25
C ASP A 409 16.48 -0.80 -22.81
N LEU A 410 15.22 -0.40 -22.65
CA LEU A 410 14.88 0.94 -22.12
C LEU A 410 15.39 1.10 -20.69
N LEU A 411 15.09 0.11 -19.84
CA LEU A 411 15.45 0.14 -18.43
C LEU A 411 16.99 0.13 -18.27
N GLU A 412 17.71 -0.60 -19.11
CA GLU A 412 19.18 -0.58 -19.14
C GLU A 412 19.72 0.81 -19.49
N VAL A 413 19.18 1.45 -20.54
CA VAL A 413 19.56 2.81 -20.94
C VAL A 413 19.27 3.82 -19.81
N MET A 414 18.10 3.72 -19.17
CA MET A 414 17.74 4.56 -18.02
C MET A 414 18.73 4.41 -16.87
N GLN A 415 19.13 3.17 -16.57
CA GLN A 415 20.10 2.91 -15.51
C GLN A 415 21.49 3.46 -15.83
N LEU A 416 21.98 3.22 -17.06
CA LEU A 416 23.28 3.71 -17.51
C LEU A 416 23.41 5.24 -17.42
N LYS A 417 22.29 5.95 -17.52
CA LYS A 417 22.24 7.42 -17.52
C LYS A 417 21.63 8.02 -16.28
N MET A 418 21.26 7.19 -15.29
CA MET A 418 20.55 7.62 -14.09
C MET A 418 19.34 8.50 -14.46
N ALA A 419 18.58 8.10 -15.47
CA ALA A 419 17.36 8.78 -15.87
C ALA A 419 16.26 8.54 -14.82
N ASP A 420 15.38 9.51 -14.63
CA ASP A 420 14.30 9.38 -13.65
C ASP A 420 13.25 8.39 -14.15
N PHE A 421 12.83 7.48 -13.29
CA PHE A 421 11.91 6.42 -13.67
C PHE A 421 10.56 6.98 -14.10
N THR A 422 9.93 7.77 -13.24
CA THR A 422 8.58 8.31 -13.48
C THR A 422 8.59 9.30 -14.64
N ALA A 423 9.52 10.25 -14.63
CA ALA A 423 9.58 11.30 -15.64
C ALA A 423 9.99 10.78 -17.01
N THR A 424 10.82 9.73 -17.13
CA THR A 424 11.13 9.13 -18.44
C THR A 424 9.86 8.61 -19.11
N PHE A 425 9.05 7.81 -18.41
CA PHE A 425 7.80 7.30 -18.98
C PHE A 425 6.77 8.40 -19.24
N ARG A 426 6.69 9.41 -18.37
CA ARG A 426 5.80 10.56 -18.59
C ARG A 426 6.23 11.38 -19.81
N GLN A 427 7.50 11.70 -19.94
CA GLN A 427 8.04 12.49 -21.06
C GLN A 427 7.97 11.70 -22.37
N LEU A 428 8.13 10.37 -22.35
CA LEU A 428 7.87 9.50 -23.52
C LEU A 428 6.41 9.60 -24.02
N ALA A 429 5.45 9.84 -23.12
CA ALA A 429 4.05 10.05 -23.49
C ALA A 429 3.79 11.42 -24.12
N GLU A 430 4.63 12.41 -23.82
CA GLU A 430 4.47 13.81 -24.24
C GLU A 430 5.21 14.13 -25.54
N VAL A 431 6.15 13.27 -25.96
CA VAL A 431 6.93 13.40 -27.19
C VAL A 431 6.40 12.42 -28.23
N GLU A 432 6.17 12.91 -29.45
CA GLU A 432 5.74 12.04 -30.55
C GLU A 432 6.88 11.05 -30.91
N PRO A 433 6.56 9.81 -31.32
CA PRO A 433 7.57 8.79 -31.59
C PRO A 433 8.63 9.27 -32.58
N GLN A 434 8.23 10.00 -33.63
CA GLN A 434 9.10 10.49 -34.70
C GLN A 434 10.06 11.58 -34.20
N GLN A 435 9.71 12.27 -33.11
CA GLN A 435 10.53 13.32 -32.50
C GLN A 435 11.53 12.76 -31.47
N LEU A 436 11.46 11.47 -31.12
CA LEU A 436 12.40 10.86 -30.16
C LEU A 436 13.85 10.78 -30.67
N SER A 437 14.08 11.00 -31.96
CA SER A 437 15.41 11.14 -32.56
C SER A 437 15.88 12.58 -32.65
N ASP A 438 15.03 13.57 -32.35
CA ASP A 438 15.36 14.99 -32.39
C ASP A 438 15.94 15.46 -31.05
N LYS A 439 17.25 15.72 -31.05
CA LYS A 439 17.98 16.18 -29.86
C LYS A 439 17.42 17.49 -29.29
N THR A 440 16.97 18.40 -30.14
CA THR A 440 16.44 19.70 -29.69
C THR A 440 15.13 19.53 -28.92
N VAL A 441 14.29 18.57 -29.33
CA VAL A 441 13.08 18.20 -28.60
C VAL A 441 13.44 17.54 -27.28
N LEU A 442 14.37 16.57 -27.28
CA LEU A 442 14.77 15.86 -26.06
C LEU A 442 15.43 16.78 -25.01
N GLU A 443 16.18 17.81 -25.43
CA GLU A 443 16.79 18.79 -24.53
C GLU A 443 15.76 19.55 -23.68
N THR A 444 14.51 19.68 -24.15
CA THR A 444 13.41 20.30 -23.37
C THR A 444 12.82 19.37 -22.30
N LYS A 445 13.19 18.09 -22.31
CA LYS A 445 12.64 17.03 -21.45
C LYS A 445 13.73 16.52 -20.53
N TRP A 446 13.78 17.03 -19.30
CA TRP A 446 14.92 16.87 -18.39
C TRP A 446 15.35 15.43 -18.09
N SER A 447 14.44 14.44 -18.19
CA SER A 447 14.79 13.03 -17.99
C SER A 447 15.26 12.40 -19.30
N LEU A 448 14.57 12.66 -20.42
CA LEU A 448 14.97 12.17 -21.73
C LEU A 448 16.27 12.79 -22.24
N SER A 449 16.58 14.04 -21.87
CA SER A 449 17.83 14.70 -22.24
C SER A 449 19.06 13.94 -21.74
N LYS A 450 18.95 13.21 -20.62
CA LYS A 450 20.01 12.33 -20.11
C LYS A 450 20.33 11.17 -21.04
N LEU A 451 19.40 10.77 -21.91
CA LEU A 451 19.54 9.63 -22.82
C LEU A 451 20.21 10.01 -24.15
N ILE A 452 20.37 11.31 -24.42
CA ILE A 452 21.00 11.82 -25.64
C ILE A 452 22.44 11.29 -25.78
N GLY A 453 22.81 10.90 -27.00
CA GLY A 453 24.19 10.49 -27.33
C GLY A 453 24.56 9.09 -26.84
N VAL A 454 23.58 8.30 -26.42
CA VAL A 454 23.76 6.89 -26.05
C VAL A 454 23.39 6.02 -27.25
N PRO A 455 24.34 5.27 -27.85
CA PRO A 455 24.02 4.44 -29.02
C PRO A 455 22.90 3.41 -28.77
N ALA A 456 22.75 2.96 -27.52
CA ALA A 456 21.65 2.08 -27.12
C ALA A 456 20.28 2.78 -27.10
N TRP A 457 20.23 4.09 -26.82
CA TRP A 457 19.00 4.89 -26.94
C TRP A 457 18.53 4.99 -28.38
N ASP A 458 19.43 5.31 -29.31
CA ASP A 458 19.08 5.46 -30.73
C ASP A 458 18.51 4.15 -31.30
N LYS A 459 19.15 3.01 -30.99
CA LYS A 459 18.66 1.67 -31.34
C LYS A 459 17.32 1.34 -30.70
N TRP A 460 17.13 1.75 -29.44
CA TRP A 460 15.86 1.54 -28.74
C TRP A 460 14.72 2.33 -29.39
N VAL A 461 14.96 3.59 -29.77
CA VAL A 461 13.97 4.44 -30.46
C VAL A 461 13.56 3.81 -31.79
N GLU A 462 14.50 3.32 -32.59
CA GLU A 462 14.20 2.60 -33.85
C GLU A 462 13.31 1.38 -33.57
N SER A 463 13.69 0.56 -32.59
CA SER A 463 12.94 -0.64 -32.20
C SER A 463 11.53 -0.33 -31.69
N TYR A 464 11.39 0.75 -30.91
CA TYR A 464 10.11 1.21 -30.38
C TYR A 464 9.20 1.74 -31.49
N GLN A 465 9.72 2.55 -32.41
CA GLN A 465 8.97 3.05 -33.56
C GLN A 465 8.49 1.90 -34.45
N ASP A 466 9.33 0.91 -34.73
CA ASP A 466 8.95 -0.28 -35.49
C ASP A 466 7.92 -1.14 -34.77
N ARG A 467 8.01 -1.23 -33.43
CA ARG A 467 7.00 -1.90 -32.62
C ARG A 467 5.67 -1.16 -32.64
N LEU A 468 5.66 0.17 -32.63
CA LEU A 468 4.46 1.00 -32.72
C LEU A 468 3.76 0.88 -34.07
N LYS A 469 4.49 0.73 -35.18
CA LYS A 469 3.87 0.47 -36.51
C LYS A 469 3.02 -0.81 -36.55
N LYS A 470 3.27 -1.74 -35.61
CA LYS A 470 2.50 -2.98 -35.44
C LYS A 470 1.30 -2.81 -34.49
N GLU A 471 1.12 -1.64 -33.89
CA GLU A 471 -0.10 -1.26 -33.17
C GLU A 471 -1.04 -0.52 -34.14
N ASN A 472 -2.30 -0.93 -34.21
CA ASN A 472 -3.27 -0.29 -35.09
C ASN A 472 -4.00 0.86 -34.37
N VAL A 473 -3.26 1.89 -33.97
CA VAL A 473 -3.75 2.97 -33.10
C VAL A 473 -3.18 4.33 -33.52
N SER A 474 -3.97 5.40 -33.36
CA SER A 474 -3.50 6.75 -33.64
C SER A 474 -2.51 7.24 -32.57
N GLU A 475 -1.71 8.25 -32.92
CA GLU A 475 -0.81 8.90 -31.96
C GLU A 475 -1.58 9.53 -30.79
N GLU A 476 -2.71 10.17 -31.07
CA GLU A 476 -3.59 10.75 -30.04
C GLU A 476 -4.06 9.68 -29.04
N GLU A 477 -4.48 8.52 -29.53
CA GLU A 477 -4.95 7.41 -28.69
C GLU A 477 -3.80 6.72 -27.94
N ARG A 478 -2.61 6.60 -28.55
CA ARG A 478 -1.39 6.15 -27.86
C ARG A 478 -1.06 7.09 -26.70
N ARG A 479 -0.97 8.39 -26.97
CA ARG A 479 -0.68 9.42 -25.97
C ARG A 479 -1.70 9.44 -24.85
N ARG A 480 -3.01 9.39 -25.17
CA ARG A 480 -4.08 9.32 -24.17
C ARG A 480 -3.91 8.13 -23.24
N ARG A 481 -3.61 6.94 -23.78
CA ARG A 481 -3.36 5.73 -22.98
C ARG A 481 -2.13 5.87 -22.10
N MET A 482 -1.02 6.41 -22.63
CA MET A 482 0.21 6.60 -21.86
C MET A 482 0.05 7.64 -20.73
N VAL A 483 -0.58 8.78 -21.01
CA VAL A 483 -0.85 9.84 -20.00
C VAL A 483 -1.71 9.31 -18.86
N ALA A 484 -2.66 8.41 -19.14
CA ALA A 484 -3.54 7.81 -18.13
C ALA A 484 -2.85 6.79 -17.20
N VAL A 485 -1.65 6.30 -17.56
CA VAL A 485 -0.92 5.28 -16.75
C VAL A 485 0.47 5.73 -16.31
N ASN A 486 0.99 6.82 -16.85
CA ASN A 486 2.26 7.43 -16.46
C ASN A 486 2.01 8.70 -15.64
N PRO A 487 2.17 8.64 -14.30
CA PRO A 487 1.86 9.77 -13.44
C PRO A 487 2.84 10.92 -13.65
N VAL A 488 2.37 12.13 -13.36
CA VAL A 488 3.20 13.33 -13.23
C VAL A 488 3.82 13.38 -11.84
N TYR A 489 3.03 13.05 -10.82
CA TYR A 489 3.42 13.14 -9.41
C TYR A 489 3.39 11.77 -8.72
N ILE A 490 4.44 11.52 -7.94
CA ILE A 490 4.57 10.38 -7.02
C ILE A 490 5.06 10.91 -5.66
N PRO A 491 4.79 10.22 -4.54
CA PRO A 491 5.24 10.66 -3.22
C PRO A 491 6.73 10.39 -3.03
N ARG A 492 7.57 11.19 -3.70
CA ARG A 492 9.03 11.10 -3.62
C ARG A 492 9.50 11.38 -2.19
N ASN A 493 10.50 10.64 -1.73
CA ASN A 493 10.96 10.72 -0.34
C ASN A 493 11.40 12.13 0.07
N TRP A 494 11.96 12.92 -0.85
CA TRP A 494 12.37 14.29 -0.57
C TRP A 494 11.18 15.24 -0.38
N ILE A 495 10.12 15.08 -1.17
CA ILE A 495 8.87 15.84 -1.03
C ILE A 495 8.24 15.55 0.35
N LEU A 496 8.26 14.28 0.76
CA LEU A 496 7.76 13.87 2.07
C LEU A 496 8.62 14.43 3.21
N GLU A 497 9.95 14.40 3.10
CA GLU A 497 10.83 14.94 4.13
C GLU A 497 10.65 16.45 4.30
N GLU A 498 10.42 17.19 3.21
CA GLU A 498 10.07 18.61 3.28
C GLU A 498 8.74 18.85 4.00
N ALA A 499 7.72 18.02 3.74
CA ALA A 499 6.42 18.14 4.42
C ALA A 499 6.52 17.78 5.91
N ILE A 500 7.33 16.78 6.24
CA ILE A 500 7.59 16.37 7.62
C ILE A 500 8.30 17.49 8.39
N LYS A 501 9.31 18.12 7.79
CA LYS A 501 10.07 19.22 8.42
C LYS A 501 9.17 20.41 8.78
N ASP A 502 8.23 20.77 7.91
CA ASP A 502 7.27 21.84 8.19
C ASP A 502 6.29 21.41 9.29
N ALA A 503 5.77 20.18 9.21
CA ALA A 503 4.83 19.62 10.18
C ALA A 503 5.41 19.49 11.59
N GLU A 504 6.72 19.29 11.74
CA GLU A 504 7.40 19.33 13.04
C GLU A 504 7.22 20.68 13.76
N ASN A 505 6.99 21.76 13.00
CA ASN A 505 6.73 23.12 13.49
C ASN A 505 5.24 23.51 13.46
N ASN A 506 4.33 22.52 13.40
CA ASN A 506 2.87 22.71 13.28
C ASN A 506 2.42 23.43 11.99
N ASP A 507 3.25 23.46 10.96
CA ASP A 507 2.83 23.84 9.61
C ASP A 507 2.44 22.59 8.82
N PHE A 508 1.13 22.35 8.71
CA PHE A 508 0.58 21.18 8.03
C PHE A 508 0.13 21.48 6.59
N GLU A 509 0.31 22.70 6.07
CA GLU A 509 -0.18 23.09 4.74
C GLU A 509 0.41 22.21 3.63
N LYS A 510 1.71 21.90 3.71
CA LYS A 510 2.35 21.03 2.72
C LYS A 510 1.79 19.61 2.77
N VAL A 511 1.54 19.05 3.96
CA VAL A 511 0.93 17.72 4.11
C VAL A 511 -0.48 17.71 3.52
N ARG A 512 -1.31 18.71 3.86
CA ARG A 512 -2.68 18.88 3.34
C ARG A 512 -2.68 19.05 1.83
N PHE A 513 -1.74 19.81 1.28
CA PHE A 513 -1.55 19.98 -0.17
C PHE A 513 -1.22 18.66 -0.85
N LEU A 514 -0.29 17.87 -0.30
CA LEU A 514 0.10 16.59 -0.88
C LEU A 514 -1.05 15.57 -0.91
N VAL A 515 -1.84 15.47 0.15
CA VAL A 515 -3.05 14.61 0.17
C VAL A 515 -4.03 15.00 -0.94
N LYS A 516 -4.17 16.31 -1.24
CA LYS A 516 -5.00 16.80 -2.35
C LYS A 516 -4.36 16.57 -3.72
N LEU A 517 -3.06 16.82 -3.85
CA LEU A 517 -2.31 16.65 -5.09
C LEU A 517 -2.41 15.21 -5.60
N PHE A 518 -2.20 14.25 -4.70
CA PHE A 518 -2.21 12.83 -5.08
C PHE A 518 -3.60 12.27 -5.38
N LYS A 519 -4.68 13.05 -5.27
CA LYS A 519 -5.99 12.65 -5.83
C LYS A 519 -5.97 12.54 -7.36
N ASN A 520 -5.15 13.37 -8.02
CA ASN A 520 -5.03 13.40 -9.48
C ASN A 520 -3.56 13.32 -9.91
N PRO A 521 -2.84 12.20 -9.64
CA PRO A 521 -1.39 12.13 -9.84
C PRO A 521 -0.98 12.11 -11.32
N TYR A 522 -1.93 11.90 -12.24
CA TYR A 522 -1.72 11.85 -13.69
C TYR A 522 -1.95 13.18 -14.41
N GLU A 523 -2.57 14.14 -13.71
CA GLU A 523 -2.90 15.47 -14.23
C GLU A 523 -1.85 16.48 -13.77
N VAL A 524 -1.54 17.47 -14.63
CA VAL A 524 -0.62 18.54 -14.28
C VAL A 524 -1.33 19.51 -13.34
N ASN A 525 -0.67 19.87 -12.24
CA ASN A 525 -1.17 20.81 -11.25
C ASN A 525 -0.27 22.05 -11.20
N GLU A 526 -0.83 23.22 -11.49
CA GLU A 526 -0.05 24.47 -11.61
C GLU A 526 0.75 24.81 -10.33
N GLU A 527 0.17 24.61 -9.16
CA GLU A 527 0.84 24.87 -7.88
C GLU A 527 1.96 23.85 -7.60
N ALA A 528 1.75 22.58 -7.95
CA ALA A 528 2.79 21.55 -7.84
C ALA A 528 3.96 21.80 -8.80
N GLU A 529 3.69 22.30 -10.01
CA GLU A 529 4.72 22.72 -10.96
C GLU A 529 5.54 23.90 -10.43
N LYS A 530 4.89 24.92 -9.84
CA LYS A 530 5.58 26.05 -9.18
C LYS A 530 6.48 25.59 -8.04
N ARG A 531 6.10 24.52 -7.34
CA ARG A 531 6.90 23.88 -6.27
C ARG A 531 7.97 22.91 -6.79
N GLY A 532 7.99 22.61 -8.08
CA GLY A 532 8.97 21.71 -8.69
C GLY A 532 8.74 20.22 -8.39
N TYR A 533 7.52 19.79 -8.07
CA TYR A 533 7.25 18.40 -7.67
C TYR A 533 7.30 17.38 -8.83
N SER A 534 7.30 17.86 -10.08
CA SER A 534 7.57 17.07 -11.30
C SER A 534 9.00 17.25 -11.84
N ALA A 535 9.80 18.12 -11.22
CA ALA A 535 11.14 18.46 -11.68
C ALA A 535 12.17 17.41 -11.24
N GLN A 536 13.42 17.62 -11.69
CA GLN A 536 14.54 16.78 -11.25
C GLN A 536 14.66 16.82 -9.71
N PRO A 537 14.79 15.66 -9.05
CA PRO A 537 15.01 15.61 -7.61
C PRO A 537 16.25 16.44 -7.20
N PRO A 538 16.19 17.17 -6.08
CA PRO A 538 17.28 18.03 -5.66
C PRO A 538 18.53 17.21 -5.30
N SER A 539 19.72 17.76 -5.51
CA SER A 539 20.97 16.99 -5.34
C SER A 539 21.18 16.42 -3.94
N TRP A 540 20.67 17.09 -2.91
CA TRP A 540 20.74 16.63 -1.52
C TRP A 540 19.87 15.38 -1.26
N SER A 541 18.87 15.11 -2.10
CA SER A 541 17.97 13.97 -1.91
C SER A 541 18.55 12.65 -2.44
N TYR A 542 19.68 12.69 -3.14
CA TYR A 542 20.29 11.49 -3.67
C TYR A 542 20.75 10.56 -2.54
N GLY A 543 20.26 9.32 -2.58
CA GLY A 543 20.57 8.31 -1.58
C GLY A 543 19.74 8.40 -0.29
N LEU A 544 18.68 9.21 -0.25
CA LEU A 544 17.73 9.17 0.86
C LEU A 544 17.18 7.77 1.05
N LYS A 545 17.42 7.23 2.25
CA LYS A 545 16.87 5.97 2.73
C LYS A 545 16.05 6.22 3.98
N LEU A 546 15.05 5.38 4.19
CA LEU A 546 14.13 5.44 5.32
C LEU A 546 14.42 4.31 6.30
N SER A 547 14.12 4.57 7.57
CA SER A 547 14.25 3.62 8.67
C SER A 547 12.89 3.09 9.09
N CYS A 548 12.85 1.84 9.57
CA CYS A 548 11.69 1.24 10.22
C CYS A 548 11.35 1.87 11.59
N SER A 549 12.26 2.67 12.15
CA SER A 549 12.08 3.38 13.42
C SER A 549 10.85 4.28 13.29
N SER A 550 9.78 3.94 13.99
CA SER A 550 8.43 4.49 13.78
C SER A 550 7.72 4.74 15.07
#